data_AF-G0JN16-F1
#
_entry.id   AF-G0JN16-F1
#
_cell.length_a   1.000
_cell.length_b   1.000
_cell.length_c   1.000
_cell.angle_alpha   90.00
_cell.angle_beta   90.00
_cell.angle_gamma   90.00
#
_symmetry.space_group_name_H-M   'P 1'
#
loop_
_entity.id
_entity.type
_entity.pdbx_description
1 polymer ?
#
loop_
_entity_poly.entity_id
_entity_poly.type
_entity_poly.pdbx_seq_one_letter_code
_entity_poly.pdbx_strand_id
1 'polypeptide(L)'
;MAKDALYEGTREVRTFVDLAHGADVLIMKTEQDEKGSYYTTMSALLLTAFTFEAYLNHLGDKTIKFWEEIEPIKIMDKYNVLCKNLNICPDFSKRPYQTLKARLKFRNAIAHGKSQILQETKAVSSLDEPYQHSPKAHWEEFSELENAKRAKEDVAQIITELHKTAGLGEYPFIHGVAVGSLSINTPNPAVNPGAPKSGAPVT
;
A
#
# COMPACT_ATOMS: atom_id res chain seq x y z
N MET A 1 9.73 34.16 -5.80
CA MET A 1 8.42 34.60 -5.26
C MET A 1 8.59 34.90 -3.78
N ALA A 2 7.94 35.95 -3.28
CA ALA A 2 7.97 36.29 -1.86
C ALA A 2 7.25 35.20 -1.04
N LYS A 3 7.76 34.87 0.15
CA LYS A 3 7.13 33.97 1.13
C LYS A 3 6.42 34.82 2.18
N ASP A 4 5.34 35.47 1.79
CA ASP A 4 4.56 36.43 2.59
C ASP A 4 3.38 35.79 3.33
N ALA A 5 3.17 34.48 3.17
CA ALA A 5 2.16 33.71 3.89
C ALA A 5 2.76 32.44 4.52
N LEU A 6 2.17 32.04 5.64
CA LEU A 6 2.37 30.75 6.30
C LEU A 6 1.22 29.82 5.89
N TYR A 7 1.58 28.61 5.46
CA TYR A 7 0.64 27.51 5.25
C TYR A 7 0.75 26.53 6.40
N GLU A 8 -0.37 26.18 7.01
CA GLU A 8 -0.47 25.12 8.00
C GLU A 8 -1.49 24.09 7.50
N GLY A 9 -1.15 22.81 7.61
CA GLY A 9 -2.03 21.75 7.14
C GLY A 9 -1.75 20.43 7.81
N THR A 10 -2.80 19.62 7.93
CA THR A 10 -2.75 18.24 8.41
C THR A 10 -3.47 17.34 7.42
N ARG A 11 -2.97 16.12 7.25
CA ARG A 11 -3.62 15.11 6.41
C ARG A 11 -3.39 13.72 7.01
N GLU A 12 -4.43 12.91 7.06
CA GLU A 12 -4.30 11.48 7.29
C GLU A 12 -3.80 10.80 6.00
N VAL A 13 -2.70 10.07 6.09
CA VAL A 13 -2.20 9.23 4.99
C VAL A 13 -2.67 7.81 5.23
N ARG A 14 -3.41 7.25 4.28
CA ARG A 14 -3.84 5.85 4.29
C ARG A 14 -3.17 5.10 3.16
N THR A 15 -1.91 4.72 3.39
CA THR A 15 -1.04 4.11 2.37
C THR A 15 -1.69 2.91 1.67
N PHE A 16 -2.46 2.09 2.39
CA PHE A 16 -3.16 0.94 1.79
C PHE A 16 -4.15 1.34 0.68
N VAL A 17 -4.73 2.54 0.76
CA VAL A 17 -5.66 3.06 -0.25
C VAL A 17 -4.92 3.47 -1.51
N ASP A 18 -3.80 4.19 -1.37
CA ASP A 18 -2.96 4.57 -2.51
C ASP A 18 -2.38 3.34 -3.22
N LEU A 19 -1.94 2.34 -2.46
CA LEU A 19 -1.43 1.07 -2.99
C LEU A 19 -2.52 0.27 -3.72
N ALA A 20 -3.74 0.21 -3.15
CA ALA A 20 -4.88 -0.46 -3.79
C ALA A 20 -5.24 0.21 -5.12
N HIS A 21 -5.28 1.55 -5.14
CA HIS A 21 -5.53 2.31 -6.35
C HIS A 21 -4.41 2.12 -7.38
N GLY A 22 -3.15 2.10 -6.95
CA GLY A 22 -2.01 1.81 -7.82
C GLY A 22 -2.11 0.43 -8.47
N ALA A 23 -2.55 -0.59 -7.72
CA ALA A 23 -2.78 -1.92 -8.28
C ALA A 23 -3.86 -1.90 -9.37
N ASP A 24 -4.94 -1.13 -9.19
CA ASP A 24 -6.00 -0.96 -10.18
C ASP A 24 -5.52 -0.31 -11.47
N VAL A 25 -4.74 0.76 -11.35
CA VAL A 25 -4.14 1.43 -12.51
C VAL A 25 -3.26 0.47 -13.30
N LEU A 26 -2.48 -0.37 -12.61
CA LEU A 26 -1.59 -1.33 -13.28
C LEU A 26 -2.36 -2.49 -13.94
N ILE A 27 -3.43 -3.00 -13.32
CA ILE A 27 -4.32 -4.00 -13.94
C ILE A 27 -4.93 -3.40 -15.21
N MET A 28 -5.51 -2.20 -15.12
CA MET A 28 -6.10 -1.50 -16.26
C MET A 28 -5.08 -1.30 -17.40
N LYS A 29 -3.85 -0.91 -17.09
CA LYS A 29 -2.79 -0.77 -18.10
C LYS A 29 -2.43 -2.10 -18.75
N THR A 30 -2.37 -3.17 -17.96
CA THR A 30 -2.10 -4.53 -18.46
C THR A 30 -3.18 -4.99 -19.43
N GLU A 31 -4.44 -4.63 -19.19
CA GLU A 31 -5.56 -4.94 -20.09
C GLU A 31 -5.53 -4.14 -21.40
N GLN A 32 -4.91 -2.96 -21.39
CA GLN A 32 -4.86 -2.05 -22.54
C GLN A 32 -3.62 -2.25 -23.43
N ASP A 33 -2.50 -2.67 -22.85
CA ASP A 33 -1.23 -2.82 -23.55
C ASP A 33 -0.55 -4.15 -23.22
N GLU A 34 -0.42 -5.01 -24.23
CA GLU A 34 0.29 -6.28 -24.11
C GLU A 34 1.79 -6.07 -23.90
N LYS A 35 2.36 -4.98 -24.42
CA LYS A 35 3.79 -4.72 -24.35
C LYS A 35 4.17 -4.30 -22.93
N GLY A 36 4.95 -5.14 -22.26
CA GLY A 36 5.37 -4.91 -20.87
C GLY A 36 4.30 -5.27 -19.83
N SER A 37 3.19 -5.86 -20.26
CA SER A 37 2.09 -6.39 -19.42
C SER A 37 2.58 -7.29 -18.28
N TYR A 38 3.65 -8.03 -18.49
CA TYR A 38 4.29 -8.85 -17.47
C TYR A 38 4.71 -8.03 -16.24
N TYR A 39 5.40 -6.90 -16.46
CA TYR A 39 5.92 -6.08 -15.36
C TYR A 39 4.82 -5.31 -14.65
N THR A 40 3.78 -4.87 -15.38
CA THR A 40 2.60 -4.23 -14.77
C THR A 40 1.79 -5.23 -13.96
N THR A 41 1.65 -6.47 -14.43
CA THR A 41 1.00 -7.58 -13.69
C THR A 41 1.76 -7.91 -12.41
N MET A 42 3.07 -8.15 -12.51
CA MET A 42 3.95 -8.42 -11.37
C MET A 42 3.87 -7.29 -10.33
N SER A 43 3.87 -6.04 -10.80
CA SER A 43 3.77 -4.87 -9.92
C SER A 43 2.39 -4.76 -9.28
N ALA A 44 1.29 -5.03 -9.99
CA ALA A 44 -0.06 -5.03 -9.43
C ALA A 44 -0.22 -6.07 -8.31
N LEU A 45 0.33 -7.27 -8.50
CA LEU A 45 0.38 -8.31 -7.47
C LEU A 45 1.15 -7.85 -6.23
N LEU A 46 2.29 -7.19 -6.42
CA LEU A 46 3.12 -6.68 -5.33
C LEU A 46 2.43 -5.55 -4.56
N LEU A 47 1.85 -4.57 -5.27
CA LEU A 47 1.07 -3.49 -4.65
C LEU A 47 -0.12 -4.05 -3.87
N THR A 48 -0.82 -5.04 -4.43
CA THR A 48 -1.90 -5.74 -3.71
C THR A 48 -1.40 -6.43 -2.44
N ALA A 49 -0.18 -6.98 -2.45
CA ALA A 49 0.44 -7.55 -1.26
C ALA A 49 0.69 -6.49 -0.18
N PHE A 50 1.28 -5.36 -0.57
CA PHE A 50 1.55 -4.23 0.33
C PHE A 50 0.28 -3.55 0.84
N THR A 51 -0.77 -3.45 0.03
CA THR A 51 -2.09 -2.95 0.45
C THR A 51 -2.58 -3.68 1.69
N PHE A 52 -2.51 -5.01 1.69
CA PHE A 52 -2.97 -5.80 2.82
C PHE A 52 -2.10 -5.59 4.06
N GLU A 53 -0.77 -5.65 3.93
CA GLU A 53 0.13 -5.43 5.05
C GLU A 53 -0.05 -4.03 5.66
N ALA A 54 -0.14 -2.99 4.82
CA ALA A 54 -0.41 -1.63 5.25
C ALA A 54 -1.78 -1.49 5.92
N TYR A 55 -2.79 -2.22 5.45
CA TYR A 55 -4.10 -2.25 6.09
C TYR A 55 -4.07 -2.95 7.45
N LEU A 56 -3.36 -4.07 7.59
CA LEU A 56 -3.19 -4.72 8.89
C LEU A 56 -2.53 -3.78 9.89
N ASN A 57 -1.50 -3.05 9.45
CA ASN A 57 -0.83 -2.05 10.29
C ASN A 57 -1.80 -0.93 10.70
N HIS A 58 -2.59 -0.40 9.75
CA HIS A 58 -3.61 0.61 10.04
C HIS A 58 -4.65 0.12 11.06
N LEU A 59 -5.14 -1.11 10.88
CA LEU A 59 -6.17 -1.67 11.75
C LEU A 59 -5.61 -2.01 13.13
N GLY A 60 -4.41 -2.58 13.18
CA GLY A 60 -3.75 -2.96 14.42
C GLY A 60 -3.45 -1.75 15.31
N ASP A 61 -2.91 -0.68 14.74
CA ASP A 61 -2.67 0.59 15.45
C ASP A 61 -3.96 1.15 16.08
N LYS A 62 -5.11 0.97 15.43
CA LYS A 62 -6.42 1.40 15.95
C LYS A 62 -7.03 0.49 17.00
N THR A 63 -6.69 -0.80 17.01
CA THR A 63 -7.45 -1.82 17.76
C THR A 63 -6.64 -2.56 18.83
N ILE A 64 -5.31 -2.50 18.79
CA ILE A 64 -4.42 -3.23 19.68
C ILE A 64 -3.41 -2.27 20.31
N LYS A 65 -3.48 -2.10 21.63
CA LYS A 65 -2.66 -1.14 22.38
C LYS A 65 -1.14 -1.33 22.22
N PHE A 66 -0.69 -2.57 22.07
CA PHE A 66 0.73 -2.94 21.94
C PHE A 66 1.13 -3.25 20.49
N TRP A 67 0.40 -2.70 19.50
CA TRP A 67 0.64 -3.04 18.10
C TRP A 67 2.08 -2.76 17.65
N GLU A 68 2.66 -1.64 18.07
CA GLU A 68 4.03 -1.24 17.74
C GLU A 68 5.07 -2.33 18.13
N GLU A 69 4.86 -3.02 19.26
CA GLU A 69 5.75 -4.09 19.73
C GLU A 69 5.71 -5.34 18.84
N ILE A 70 4.56 -5.59 18.21
CA ILE A 70 4.34 -6.78 17.37
C ILE A 70 4.35 -6.44 15.87
N GLU A 71 4.46 -5.17 15.50
CA GLU A 71 4.53 -4.74 14.10
C GLU A 71 5.69 -5.40 13.31
N PRO A 72 6.85 -5.77 13.89
CA PRO A 72 7.91 -6.43 13.14
C PRO A 72 7.63 -7.91 12.76
N ILE A 73 6.56 -8.54 13.28
CA ILE A 73 6.29 -9.95 13.01
C ILE A 73 5.81 -10.18 11.57
N LYS A 74 5.77 -11.45 11.15
CA LYS A 74 5.36 -11.82 9.79
C LYS A 74 3.91 -11.40 9.52
N ILE A 75 3.62 -11.05 8.26
CA ILE A 75 2.30 -10.56 7.82
C ILE A 75 1.17 -11.54 8.19
N MET A 76 1.37 -12.85 8.01
CA MET A 76 0.36 -13.84 8.41
C MET A 76 0.15 -13.90 9.92
N ASP A 77 1.20 -13.67 10.71
CA ASP A 77 1.09 -13.66 12.17
C ASP A 77 0.33 -12.40 12.63
N LYS A 78 0.58 -11.24 12.01
CA LYS A 78 -0.24 -10.02 12.19
C LYS A 78 -1.71 -10.28 11.90
N TYR A 79 -2.00 -10.92 10.77
CA TYR A 79 -3.37 -11.24 10.38
C TYR A 79 -4.04 -12.18 11.39
N ASN A 80 -3.33 -13.21 11.84
CA ASN A 80 -3.85 -14.14 12.85
C ASN A 80 -4.14 -13.44 14.20
N VAL A 81 -3.28 -12.51 14.62
CA VAL A 81 -3.53 -11.69 15.82
C VAL A 81 -4.81 -10.88 15.67
N LEU A 82 -4.99 -10.21 14.53
CA LEU A 82 -6.20 -9.43 14.25
C LEU A 82 -7.45 -10.30 14.15
N CYS A 83 -7.39 -11.45 13.48
CA CYS A 83 -8.50 -12.40 13.43
C CYS A 83 -8.91 -12.87 14.83
N LYS A 84 -7.95 -13.20 15.69
CA LYS A 84 -8.24 -13.56 17.10
C LYS A 84 -8.89 -12.41 17.85
N ASN A 85 -8.36 -11.19 17.71
CA ASN A 85 -8.91 -10.00 18.33
C ASN A 85 -10.37 -9.72 17.89
N LEU A 86 -10.68 -10.00 16.61
CA LEU A 86 -11.97 -9.77 16.00
C LEU A 86 -12.90 -11.00 15.98
N ASN A 87 -12.48 -12.13 16.57
CA ASN A 87 -13.19 -13.41 16.52
C ASN A 87 -13.52 -13.92 15.10
N ILE A 88 -12.64 -13.67 14.13
CA ILE A 88 -12.75 -14.16 12.74
C ILE A 88 -12.02 -15.51 12.61
N CYS A 89 -12.66 -16.48 11.97
CA CYS A 89 -12.09 -17.81 11.70
C CYS A 89 -11.91 -18.03 10.20
N PRO A 90 -10.75 -17.65 9.61
CA PRO A 90 -10.54 -17.75 8.17
C PRO A 90 -10.42 -19.21 7.68
N ASP A 91 -11.13 -19.54 6.61
CA ASP A 91 -11.04 -20.83 5.91
C ASP A 91 -10.07 -20.75 4.72
N PHE A 92 -8.80 -21.09 4.96
CA PHE A 92 -7.74 -21.08 3.93
C PHE A 92 -7.90 -22.16 2.84
N SER A 93 -8.92 -23.02 2.91
CA SER A 93 -9.24 -23.96 1.83
C SER A 93 -10.06 -23.33 0.70
N LYS A 94 -10.59 -22.12 0.91
CA LYS A 94 -11.51 -21.44 -0.02
C LYS A 94 -11.11 -19.97 -0.22
N ARG A 95 -11.63 -19.38 -1.30
CA ARG A 95 -11.56 -17.91 -1.49
C ARG A 95 -12.40 -17.21 -0.41
N PRO A 96 -11.98 -16.02 0.05
CA PRO A 96 -10.81 -15.25 -0.42
C PRO A 96 -9.45 -15.66 0.22
N TYR A 97 -9.46 -16.38 1.34
CA TYR A 97 -8.24 -16.64 2.13
C TYR A 97 -7.22 -17.57 1.46
N GLN A 98 -7.66 -18.48 0.60
CA GLN A 98 -6.77 -19.31 -0.22
C GLN A 98 -5.84 -18.45 -1.07
N THR A 99 -6.38 -17.41 -1.73
CA THR A 99 -5.62 -16.50 -2.57
C THR A 99 -4.63 -15.66 -1.76
N LEU A 100 -5.02 -15.23 -0.56
CA LEU A 100 -4.15 -14.49 0.35
C LEU A 100 -2.84 -15.24 0.62
N LYS A 101 -2.91 -16.56 0.87
CA LYS A 101 -1.74 -17.40 1.13
C LYS A 101 -0.80 -17.47 -0.07
N ALA A 102 -1.34 -17.71 -1.27
CA ALA A 102 -0.55 -17.76 -2.50
C ALA A 102 0.14 -16.41 -2.78
N ARG A 103 -0.58 -15.31 -2.61
CA ARG A 103 -0.06 -13.96 -2.80
C ARG A 103 1.06 -13.60 -1.82
N LEU A 104 0.94 -13.97 -0.54
CA LEU A 104 2.01 -13.72 0.43
C LEU A 104 3.27 -14.54 0.15
N LYS A 105 3.11 -15.77 -0.37
CA LYS A 105 4.23 -16.57 -0.88
C LYS A 105 4.91 -15.87 -2.06
N PHE A 106 4.14 -15.36 -3.01
CA PHE A 106 4.66 -14.56 -4.14
C PHE A 106 5.44 -13.33 -3.67
N ARG A 107 4.87 -12.50 -2.78
CA ARG A 107 5.55 -11.31 -2.23
C ARG A 107 6.88 -11.68 -1.59
N ASN A 108 6.91 -12.74 -0.79
CA ASN A 108 8.13 -13.18 -0.13
C ASN A 108 9.19 -13.68 -1.12
N ALA A 109 8.78 -14.36 -2.19
CA ALA A 109 9.70 -14.81 -3.23
C ALA A 109 10.38 -13.62 -3.94
N ILE A 110 9.66 -12.54 -4.20
CA ILE A 110 10.22 -11.32 -4.79
C ILE A 110 11.06 -10.54 -3.77
N ALA A 111 10.52 -10.26 -2.58
CA ALA A 111 11.18 -9.43 -1.58
C ALA A 111 12.49 -10.03 -1.05
N HIS A 112 12.62 -11.36 -1.07
CA HIS A 112 13.83 -12.09 -0.68
C HIS A 112 14.51 -12.75 -1.87
N GLY A 113 14.27 -12.24 -3.08
CA GLY A 113 14.75 -12.82 -4.33
C GLY A 113 16.26 -13.11 -4.29
N LYS A 114 16.63 -14.30 -4.77
CA LYS A 114 18.02 -14.72 -4.95
C LYS A 114 18.20 -15.20 -6.37
N SER A 115 19.37 -14.95 -6.94
CA SER A 115 19.77 -15.58 -8.20
C SER A 115 19.74 -17.10 -8.04
N GLN A 116 19.13 -17.78 -9.00
CA GLN A 116 18.99 -19.24 -9.01
C GLN A 116 19.15 -19.75 -10.44
N ILE A 117 19.68 -20.97 -10.56
CA ILE A 117 19.73 -21.69 -11.83
C ILE A 117 18.54 -22.66 -11.82
N LEU A 118 17.64 -22.50 -12.78
CA LEU A 118 16.51 -23.40 -12.96
C LEU A 118 16.84 -24.44 -14.03
N GLN A 119 16.51 -25.69 -13.75
CA GLN A 119 16.70 -26.81 -14.67
C GLN A 119 15.37 -27.55 -14.81
N GLU A 120 14.96 -27.83 -16.05
CA GLU A 120 13.75 -28.59 -16.35
C GLU A 120 14.06 -29.55 -17.52
N THR A 121 13.44 -30.73 -17.52
CA THR A 121 13.44 -31.64 -18.66
C THR A 121 12.02 -32.13 -18.86
N LYS A 122 11.45 -31.87 -20.04
CA LYS A 122 10.09 -32.28 -20.42
C LYS A 122 10.05 -32.64 -21.90
N ALA A 123 9.14 -33.53 -22.27
CA ALA A 123 8.86 -33.80 -23.67
C ALA A 123 8.09 -32.62 -24.28
N VAL A 124 8.54 -32.12 -25.43
CA VAL A 124 7.95 -30.99 -26.17
C VAL A 124 7.83 -31.36 -27.65
N SER A 125 7.07 -30.60 -28.43
CA SER A 125 7.01 -30.80 -29.88
C SER A 125 8.34 -30.38 -30.51
N SER A 126 8.77 -31.07 -31.58
CA SER A 126 9.92 -30.64 -32.37
C SER A 126 9.66 -29.34 -33.16
N LEU A 127 8.42 -28.87 -33.18
CA LEU A 127 8.01 -27.60 -33.80
C LEU A 127 7.97 -26.43 -32.83
N ASP A 128 8.11 -26.68 -31.53
CA ASP A 128 8.06 -25.63 -30.52
C ASP A 128 9.39 -24.86 -30.50
N GLU A 129 9.31 -23.55 -30.25
CA GLU A 129 10.51 -22.73 -30.12
C GLU A 129 11.09 -22.87 -28.70
N PRO A 130 12.41 -23.13 -28.53
CA PRO A 130 12.99 -23.43 -27.21
C PRO A 130 12.69 -22.37 -26.13
N TYR A 131 12.61 -21.09 -26.49
CA TYR A 131 12.35 -20.01 -25.54
C TYR A 131 10.95 -20.09 -24.91
N GLN A 132 9.97 -20.71 -25.57
CA GLN A 132 8.61 -20.93 -25.05
C GLN A 132 8.59 -21.91 -23.88
N HIS A 133 9.68 -22.68 -23.71
CA HIS A 133 9.85 -23.66 -22.65
C HIS A 133 10.87 -23.24 -21.59
N SER A 134 11.28 -21.98 -21.57
CA SER A 134 12.20 -21.46 -20.56
C SER A 134 11.66 -21.76 -19.16
N PRO A 135 12.45 -22.40 -18.28
CA PRO A 135 11.98 -22.74 -16.93
C PRO A 135 11.70 -21.45 -16.16
N LYS A 136 10.55 -21.42 -15.48
CA LYS A 136 10.10 -20.26 -14.71
C LYS A 136 10.19 -20.55 -13.22
N ALA A 137 10.58 -19.55 -12.45
CA ALA A 137 10.40 -19.59 -11.02
C ALA A 137 8.90 -19.52 -10.70
N HIS A 138 8.50 -20.09 -9.57
CA HIS A 138 7.09 -20.08 -9.14
C HIS A 138 6.45 -18.68 -9.13
N TRP A 139 7.21 -17.63 -8.82
CA TRP A 139 6.69 -16.26 -8.81
C TRP A 139 6.50 -15.69 -10.23
N GLU A 140 7.28 -16.15 -11.22
CA GLU A 140 7.11 -15.80 -12.63
C GLU A 140 5.83 -16.45 -13.17
N GLU A 141 5.59 -17.73 -12.86
CA GLU A 141 4.35 -18.44 -13.19
C GLU A 141 3.11 -17.82 -12.53
N PHE A 142 3.28 -17.25 -11.34
CA PHE A 142 2.18 -16.60 -10.64
C PHE A 142 1.83 -15.23 -11.23
N SER A 143 2.72 -14.62 -12.01
CA SER A 143 2.60 -13.26 -12.57
C SER A 143 1.70 -13.22 -13.81
N GLU A 144 0.46 -13.66 -13.62
CA GLU A 144 -0.60 -13.69 -14.63
C GLU A 144 -1.70 -12.69 -14.30
N LEU A 145 -2.29 -12.05 -15.33
CA LEU A 145 -3.32 -11.00 -15.15
C LEU A 145 -4.50 -11.49 -14.31
N GLU A 146 -4.95 -12.73 -14.54
CA GLU A 146 -6.05 -13.33 -13.79
C GLU A 146 -5.71 -13.53 -12.31
N ASN A 147 -4.45 -13.85 -11.99
CA ASN A 147 -4.00 -13.90 -10.60
C ASN A 147 -3.96 -12.50 -9.97
N ALA A 148 -3.57 -11.46 -10.72
CA ALA A 148 -3.58 -10.08 -10.24
C ALA A 148 -5.00 -9.60 -9.91
N LYS A 149 -5.95 -9.81 -10.83
CA LYS A 149 -7.37 -9.49 -10.64
C LYS A 149 -7.95 -10.22 -9.43
N ARG A 150 -7.74 -11.54 -9.36
CA ARG A 150 -8.23 -12.38 -8.26
C ARG A 150 -7.64 -11.95 -6.93
N ALA A 151 -6.33 -11.70 -6.87
CA ALA A 151 -5.67 -11.25 -5.65
C ALA A 151 -6.21 -9.90 -5.18
N LYS A 152 -6.43 -8.96 -6.10
CA LYS A 152 -6.99 -7.64 -5.77
C LYS A 152 -8.40 -7.76 -5.20
N GLU A 153 -9.27 -8.52 -5.86
CA GLU A 153 -10.63 -8.78 -5.41
C GLU A 153 -10.64 -9.43 -4.02
N ASP A 154 -9.93 -10.55 -3.84
CA ASP A 154 -9.94 -11.32 -2.61
C ASP A 154 -9.34 -10.53 -1.43
N VAL A 155 -8.30 -9.74 -1.67
CA VAL A 155 -7.71 -8.86 -0.65
C VAL A 155 -8.68 -7.75 -0.26
N ALA A 156 -9.39 -7.15 -1.22
CA ALA A 156 -10.41 -6.15 -0.93
C ALA A 156 -11.58 -6.71 -0.11
N GLN A 157 -11.99 -7.96 -0.38
CA GLN A 157 -13.01 -8.66 0.41
C GLN A 157 -12.55 -8.87 1.85
N ILE A 158 -11.32 -9.38 2.06
CA ILE A 158 -10.78 -9.62 3.42
C ILE A 158 -10.61 -8.30 4.18
N ILE A 159 -10.11 -7.25 3.52
CA ILE A 159 -9.97 -5.92 4.13
C ILE A 159 -11.34 -5.38 4.56
N THR A 160 -12.36 -5.49 3.70
CA THR A 160 -13.73 -5.07 4.02
C THR A 160 -14.31 -5.85 5.20
N GLU A 161 -14.11 -7.17 5.25
CA GLU A 161 -14.54 -8.00 6.39
C GLU A 161 -13.89 -7.55 7.70
N LEU A 162 -12.56 -7.39 7.71
CA LEU A 162 -11.81 -6.92 8.87
C LEU A 162 -12.30 -5.54 9.33
N HIS A 163 -12.46 -4.60 8.39
CA HIS A 163 -12.87 -3.23 8.64
C HIS A 163 -14.24 -3.14 9.28
N LYS A 164 -15.19 -3.89 8.70
CA LYS A 164 -16.57 -3.96 9.17
C LYS A 164 -16.66 -4.61 10.53
N THR A 165 -15.96 -5.72 10.74
CA THR A 165 -15.96 -6.46 12.01
C THR A 165 -15.34 -5.62 13.13
N ALA A 166 -14.37 -4.76 12.81
CA ALA A 166 -13.78 -3.79 13.74
C ALA A 166 -14.68 -2.57 14.03
N GLY A 167 -15.86 -2.46 13.41
CA GLY A 167 -16.80 -1.35 13.62
C GLY A 167 -16.38 -0.03 12.96
N LEU A 168 -15.49 -0.07 11.96
CA LEU A 168 -14.95 1.13 11.30
C LEU A 168 -15.78 1.59 10.08
N GLY A 169 -16.94 0.98 9.84
CA GLY A 169 -17.86 1.28 8.74
C GLY A 169 -17.77 0.30 7.56
N GLU A 170 -18.30 0.70 6.40
CA GLU A 170 -18.43 -0.18 5.21
C GLU A 170 -17.37 0.07 4.13
N TYR A 171 -16.66 1.21 4.18
CA TYR A 171 -15.81 1.67 3.08
C TYR A 171 -14.35 1.89 3.53
N PRO A 172 -13.51 0.83 3.59
CA PRO A 172 -12.12 0.96 4.00
C PRO A 172 -11.28 1.79 3.02
N PHE A 173 -11.59 1.77 1.73
CA PHE A 173 -10.79 2.38 0.66
C PHE A 173 -11.10 3.88 0.43
N ILE A 174 -11.35 4.63 1.50
CA ILE A 174 -11.53 6.09 1.43
C ILE A 174 -10.20 6.75 1.79
N HIS A 175 -9.77 7.72 0.96
CA HIS A 175 -8.57 8.53 1.23
C HIS A 175 -8.69 9.28 2.57
N GLY A 176 -7.57 9.46 3.26
CA GLY A 176 -7.57 10.20 4.52
C GLY A 176 -7.91 11.68 4.33
N VAL A 177 -8.51 12.27 5.37
CA VAL A 177 -8.98 13.66 5.36
C VAL A 177 -7.79 14.62 5.42
N ALA A 178 -7.83 15.70 4.64
CA ALA A 178 -6.87 16.79 4.67
C ALA A 178 -7.56 18.11 5.05
N VAL A 179 -6.92 18.89 5.93
CA VAL A 179 -7.36 20.23 6.33
C VAL A 179 -6.16 21.16 6.28
N GLY A 180 -6.32 22.37 5.76
CA GLY A 180 -5.25 23.36 5.74
C GLY A 180 -5.76 24.78 5.73
N SER A 181 -4.90 25.70 6.14
CA SER A 181 -5.15 27.14 6.24
C SER A 181 -3.96 27.94 5.70
N LEU A 182 -4.24 29.18 5.33
CA LEU A 182 -3.24 30.17 4.93
C LEU A 182 -3.40 31.41 5.81
N SER A 183 -2.30 31.91 6.36
CA SER A 183 -2.25 33.15 7.11
C SER A 183 -1.14 34.05 6.59
N ILE A 184 -1.48 35.30 6.27
CA ILE A 184 -0.50 36.30 5.79
C ILE A 184 0.38 36.72 6.96
N ASN A 185 1.70 36.77 6.76
CA ASN A 185 2.61 37.40 7.70
C ASN A 185 2.35 38.91 7.67
N THR A 186 1.60 39.43 8.62
CA THR A 186 1.47 40.88 8.77
C THR A 186 2.83 41.45 9.17
N PRO A 187 3.37 42.46 8.46
CA PRO A 187 4.58 43.14 8.90
C PRO A 187 4.34 43.70 10.30
N ASN A 188 5.24 43.40 11.24
CA ASN A 188 5.15 43.90 12.60
C ASN A 188 5.11 45.45 12.57
N PRO A 189 4.01 46.11 13.00
CA PRO A 189 3.91 47.58 12.94
C PRO A 189 4.89 48.30 13.90
N ALA A 190 5.66 47.57 14.71
CA ALA A 190 6.55 48.12 15.73
C ALA A 190 7.93 48.61 15.22
N VAL A 191 8.24 48.55 13.93
CA VAL A 191 9.46 49.20 13.38
C VAL A 191 9.05 50.37 12.50
N ASN A 192 8.72 51.49 13.15
CA ASN A 192 8.57 52.78 12.50
C ASN A 192 9.88 53.56 12.73
N PRO A 193 10.80 53.68 11.76
CA PRO A 193 12.11 54.34 11.97
C PRO A 193 12.02 55.88 12.00
N GLY A 194 10.82 56.47 12.15
CA GLY A 194 10.56 57.89 11.94
C GLY A 194 9.96 58.68 13.12
N ALA A 195 10.07 58.23 14.37
CA ALA A 195 9.64 59.04 15.51
C ALA A 195 10.72 60.06 15.91
N PRO A 196 10.47 61.38 15.86
CA PRO A 196 11.45 62.39 16.26
C PRO A 196 11.69 62.34 17.77
N LYS A 197 12.95 62.35 18.19
CA LYS A 197 13.33 62.48 19.60
C LYS A 197 12.98 63.89 20.09
N SER A 198 11.95 64.00 20.92
CA SER A 198 11.63 65.21 21.67
C SER A 198 12.79 65.57 22.60
N GLY A 199 13.23 66.83 22.53
CA GLY A 199 14.49 67.33 23.08
C GLY A 199 14.65 67.32 24.61
N ALA A 200 15.91 67.43 25.02
CA ALA A 200 16.32 67.79 26.36
C ALA A 200 16.41 69.32 26.48
N PRO A 201 16.03 69.92 27.63
CA PRO A 201 16.25 71.33 27.87
C PRO A 201 17.70 71.58 28.31
N VAL A 202 18.31 72.63 27.79
CA VAL A 202 19.60 73.13 28.28
C VAL A 202 19.35 74.51 28.89
N THR A 203 19.72 74.62 30.15
CA THR A 203 19.92 75.86 30.94
C THR A 203 21.03 76.71 30.40
#